data_AF-A0A8H4ATI6-F1
#
_entry.id   AF-A0A8H4ATI6-F1
#
_cell.length_a   1.000
_cell.length_b   1.000
_cell.length_c   1.000
_cell.angle_alpha   90.00
_cell.angle_beta   90.00
_cell.angle_gamma   90.00
#
_symmetry.space_group_name_H-M   'P 1'
#
loop_
_entity.id
_entity.type
_entity.pdbx_description
1 polymer ?
#
loop_
_entity_poly.entity_id
_entity_poly.type
_entity_poly.pdbx_seq_one_letter_code
_entity_poly.pdbx_strand_id
1 'polypeptide(L)'
;MPEKGANIVISLVHNYFLLYEHGEKYLTIHANNCPDQNKNNLIMAYLAWQVIIGYHDRIKYSFMIAGHTKFSPDSFFGLFKLALVKLEVDDLDDLVKVVKNLSTNKYNLAQTIFDKKENQVYKEQVEIKDINSSSEIIPLSGLTALRQWNLYNEV
;
A
#
# COMPACT_ATOMS: atom_id res chain seq x y z
N MET A 1 -7.80 18.58 -9.84
CA MET A 1 -6.43 18.13 -10.21
C MET A 1 -6.38 16.64 -9.98
N PRO A 2 -5.82 15.81 -10.88
CA PRO A 2 -5.97 14.37 -10.77
C PRO A 2 -5.15 13.84 -9.58
N GLU A 3 -5.79 13.17 -8.65
CA GLU A 3 -5.26 12.59 -7.40
C GLU A 3 -4.34 11.37 -7.65
N LYS A 4 -3.33 11.51 -8.51
CA LYS A 4 -2.57 10.38 -9.08
C LYS A 4 -1.71 9.59 -8.07
N GLY A 5 -1.56 10.04 -6.83
CA GLY A 5 -0.66 9.44 -5.84
C GLY A 5 -1.34 8.68 -4.70
N ALA A 6 -2.44 9.20 -4.15
CA ALA A 6 -3.02 8.72 -2.90
C ALA A 6 -3.57 7.29 -2.99
N ASN A 7 -4.17 6.91 -4.11
CA ASN A 7 -4.74 5.57 -4.31
C ASN A 7 -3.68 4.46 -4.18
N ILE A 8 -2.48 4.70 -4.71
CA ILE A 8 -1.37 3.75 -4.62
C ILE A 8 -0.93 3.62 -3.16
N VAL A 9 -0.75 4.74 -2.46
CA VAL A 9 -0.31 4.73 -1.07
C VAL A 9 -1.35 4.05 -0.17
N ILE A 10 -2.64 4.35 -0.33
CA ILE A 10 -3.71 3.69 0.42
C ILE A 10 -3.68 2.17 0.16
N SER A 11 -3.52 1.76 -1.10
CA SER A 11 -3.46 0.34 -1.47
C SER A 11 -2.27 -0.37 -0.81
N LEU A 12 -1.10 0.27 -0.80
CA LEU A 12 0.12 -0.28 -0.17
C LEU A 12 -0.04 -0.38 1.35
N VAL A 13 -0.56 0.67 2.00
CA VAL A 13 -0.81 0.68 3.45
C VAL A 13 -1.85 -0.38 3.82
N HIS A 14 -2.94 -0.47 3.07
CA HIS A 14 -3.98 -1.48 3.29
C HIS A 14 -3.45 -2.90 3.14
N ASN A 15 -2.67 -3.17 2.08
CA ASN A 15 -2.05 -4.47 1.88
C ASN A 15 -1.08 -4.82 3.02
N TYR A 16 -0.30 -3.85 3.50
CA TYR A 16 0.58 -4.05 4.64
C TYR A 16 -0.21 -4.45 5.89
N PHE A 17 -1.31 -3.75 6.18
CA PHE A 17 -2.19 -4.06 7.30
C PHE A 17 -2.77 -5.47 7.20
N LEU A 18 -3.29 -5.86 6.03
CA LEU A 18 -3.86 -7.20 5.82
C LEU A 18 -2.87 -8.35 6.07
N LEU A 19 -1.57 -8.12 5.84
CA LEU A 19 -0.57 -9.18 5.85
C LEU A 19 0.27 -9.23 7.11
N TYR A 20 0.43 -8.09 7.78
CA TYR A 20 1.41 -7.93 8.85
C TYR A 20 0.83 -7.34 10.13
N GLU A 21 -0.46 -7.03 10.22
CA GLU A 21 -1.06 -6.70 11.50
C GLU A 21 -1.14 -7.92 12.41
N HIS A 22 -0.71 -7.72 13.65
CA HIS A 22 -0.79 -8.69 14.75
C HIS A 22 -1.83 -8.25 15.80
N GLY A 23 -2.76 -7.38 15.41
CA GLY A 23 -3.82 -6.85 16.28
C GLY A 23 -3.43 -5.58 17.05
N GLU A 24 -2.46 -4.82 16.55
CA GLU A 24 -2.00 -3.57 17.15
C GLU A 24 -3.14 -2.56 17.26
N LYS A 25 -3.45 -2.11 18.48
CA LYS A 25 -4.52 -1.12 18.72
C LYS A 25 -4.06 0.33 18.61
N TYR A 26 -2.75 0.56 18.75
CA TYR A 26 -2.15 1.89 18.74
C TYR A 26 -1.05 1.95 17.69
N LEU A 27 -1.33 2.64 16.59
CA LEU A 27 -0.39 2.73 15.47
C LEU A 27 0.25 4.11 15.40
N THR A 28 1.56 4.16 15.16
CA THR A 28 2.25 5.41 14.80
C THR A 28 2.86 5.26 13.42
N ILE A 29 2.44 6.11 12.49
CA ILE A 29 2.89 6.11 11.10
C ILE A 29 3.70 7.39 10.87
N HIS A 30 4.88 7.23 10.30
CA HIS A 30 5.73 8.34 9.85
C HIS A 30 5.76 8.37 8.32
N ALA A 31 5.47 9.53 7.73
CA ALA A 31 5.52 9.71 6.29
C ALA A 31 6.24 10.99 5.87
N ASN A 32 6.71 11.01 4.62
CA ASN A 32 7.21 12.25 4.03
C ASN A 32 6.06 13.26 3.86
N ASN A 33 6.41 14.56 3.82
CA ASN A 33 5.44 15.65 3.68
C ASN A 33 5.12 15.92 2.21
N CYS A 34 4.64 14.89 1.49
CA CYS A 34 4.23 14.99 0.09
C CYS A 34 2.71 15.17 0.00
N PRO A 35 2.19 16.37 -0.38
CA PRO A 35 0.74 16.65 -0.42
C PRO A 35 -0.04 15.70 -1.33
N ASP A 36 0.52 15.33 -2.48
CA ASP A 36 -0.21 14.57 -3.50
C ASP A 36 -0.28 13.06 -3.20
N GLN A 37 0.53 12.58 -2.25
CA GLN A 37 0.67 11.16 -1.93
C GLN A 37 0.33 10.87 -0.47
N ASN A 38 1.16 11.35 0.46
CA ASN A 38 1.10 11.00 1.87
C ASN A 38 0.26 11.98 2.68
N LYS A 39 0.40 13.27 2.43
CA LYS A 39 -0.38 14.33 3.07
C LYS A 39 -1.60 14.71 2.23
N ASN A 40 -2.37 13.69 1.88
CA ASN A 40 -3.59 13.81 1.09
C ASN A 40 -4.83 13.51 1.96
N ASN A 41 -5.94 14.21 1.71
CA ASN A 41 -7.21 14.01 2.42
C ASN A 41 -7.74 12.57 2.32
N LEU A 42 -7.51 11.88 1.21
CA LEU A 42 -7.92 10.49 1.02
C LEU A 42 -7.20 9.54 1.99
N ILE A 43 -5.90 9.71 2.22
CA ILE A 43 -5.18 8.92 3.24
C ILE A 43 -5.71 9.23 4.62
N MET A 44 -5.92 10.51 4.93
CA MET A 44 -6.45 10.91 6.24
C MET A 44 -7.83 10.27 6.48
N ALA A 45 -8.70 10.29 5.46
CA ALA A 45 -10.02 9.66 5.52
C ALA A 45 -9.92 8.14 5.68
N TYR A 46 -9.02 7.48 4.94
CA TYR A 46 -8.78 6.04 5.06
C TYR A 46 -8.28 5.65 6.46
N LEU A 47 -7.30 6.37 7.02
CA LEU A 47 -6.79 6.10 8.38
C LEU A 47 -7.84 6.41 9.45
N ALA A 48 -8.66 7.44 9.27
CA ALA A 48 -9.79 7.71 10.17
C ALA A 48 -10.83 6.59 10.10
N TRP A 49 -11.13 6.08 8.90
CA TRP A 49 -12.05 4.96 8.69
C TRP A 49 -11.58 3.70 9.42
N GLN A 50 -10.28 3.39 9.39
CA GLN A 50 -9.66 2.28 10.15
C GLN A 50 -9.94 2.36 11.66
N VAL A 51 -9.99 3.57 12.22
CA VAL A 51 -10.32 3.80 13.63
C VAL A 51 -11.83 3.66 13.88
N ILE A 52 -12.65 4.25 13.02
CA ILE A 52 -14.12 4.24 13.16
C ILE A 52 -14.68 2.82 13.15
N ILE A 53 -14.12 1.94 12.33
CA ILE A 53 -14.56 0.53 12.24
C ILE A 53 -13.93 -0.38 13.31
N GLY A 54 -13.06 0.17 14.17
CA GLY A 54 -12.52 -0.53 15.33
C GLY A 54 -11.34 -1.48 15.04
N TYR A 55 -10.73 -1.42 13.85
CA TYR A 55 -9.46 -2.15 13.62
C TYR A 55 -8.38 -1.60 14.55
N HIS A 56 -8.28 -0.28 14.64
CA HIS A 56 -7.37 0.44 15.54
C HIS A 56 -8.14 1.33 16.51
N ASP A 57 -7.65 1.47 17.74
CA ASP A 57 -8.23 2.40 18.71
C ASP A 57 -7.68 3.82 18.48
N ARG A 58 -6.44 3.91 17.99
CA ARG A 58 -5.77 5.18 17.70
C ARG A 58 -4.68 5.04 16.66
N ILE A 59 -4.67 5.96 15.69
CA ILE A 59 -3.58 6.12 14.73
C ILE A 59 -2.97 7.52 14.87
N LYS A 60 -1.67 7.60 15.13
CA LYS A 60 -0.87 8.83 15.09
C LYS A 60 -0.17 8.91 13.74
N TYR A 61 -0.59 9.84 12.89
CA TYR A 61 0.07 10.08 11.61
C TYR A 61 0.94 11.33 11.65
N SER A 62 2.26 11.15 11.47
CA SER A 62 3.26 12.21 11.62
C SER A 62 3.99 12.45 10.30
N PHE A 63 4.13 13.73 9.93
CA PHE A 63 4.84 14.13 8.72
C PHE A 63 6.23 14.68 9.04
N MET A 64 7.20 14.38 8.18
CA MET A 64 8.53 14.98 8.27
C MET A 64 8.50 16.49 7.98
N ILE A 65 9.40 17.24 8.61
CA ILE A 65 9.56 18.67 8.34
C ILE A 65 10.12 18.84 6.92
N ALA A 66 9.60 19.81 6.16
CA ALA A 66 10.10 20.12 4.82
C ALA A 66 11.60 20.46 4.86
N GLY A 67 12.38 19.92 3.93
CA GLY A 67 13.84 20.09 3.87
C GLY A 67 14.65 19.06 4.66
N HIS A 68 14.02 18.26 5.54
CA HIS A 68 14.65 17.16 6.27
C HIS A 68 14.18 15.80 5.75
N THR A 69 14.18 15.61 4.44
CA THR A 69 13.52 14.49 3.75
C THR A 69 14.26 13.14 3.83
N LYS A 70 15.38 13.02 4.54
CA LYS A 70 16.11 11.75 4.64
C LYS A 70 15.45 10.85 5.68
N PHE A 71 14.77 9.80 5.23
CA PHE A 71 14.20 8.76 6.11
C PHE A 71 14.77 7.38 5.80
N SER A 72 14.55 6.41 6.70
CA SER A 72 15.14 5.07 6.60
C SER A 72 14.80 4.34 5.30
N PRO A 73 13.52 4.32 4.83
CA PRO A 73 13.19 3.78 3.51
C PRO A 73 13.99 4.37 2.35
N ASP A 74 14.24 5.69 2.30
CA ASP A 74 15.09 6.27 1.24
C ASP A 74 16.51 5.70 1.27
N SER A 75 17.05 5.49 2.47
CA SER A 75 18.37 4.87 2.62
C SER A 75 18.35 3.41 2.15
N PHE A 76 17.30 2.65 2.46
CA PHE A 76 17.18 1.25 2.05
C PHE A 76 16.96 1.10 0.53
N PHE A 77 16.18 2.00 -0.08
CA PHE A 77 16.05 2.07 -1.54
C PHE A 77 17.34 2.57 -2.22
N GLY A 78 18.10 3.44 -1.56
CA GLY A 78 19.44 3.84 -2.00
C GLY A 78 20.41 2.66 -2.08
N LEU A 79 20.45 1.82 -1.03
CA LEU A 79 21.24 0.59 -1.03
C LEU A 79 20.79 -0.38 -2.13
N PHE A 80 19.48 -0.54 -2.29
CA PHE A 80 18.91 -1.36 -3.36
C PHE A 80 19.34 -0.87 -4.75
N LYS A 81 19.24 0.43 -5.01
CA LYS A 81 19.67 1.05 -6.27
C LYS A 81 21.16 0.81 -6.56
N LEU A 82 22.03 0.93 -5.55
CA LEU A 82 23.47 0.70 -5.72
C LEU A 82 23.79 -0.74 -6.12
N ALA A 83 22.99 -1.71 -5.67
CA ALA A 83 23.13 -3.09 -6.06
C ALA A 83 22.61 -3.35 -7.47
N LEU A 84 21.47 -2.76 -7.85
CA LEU A 84 20.93 -2.87 -9.21
C LEU A 84 21.93 -2.39 -10.27
N VAL A 85 22.67 -1.30 -10.00
CA VAL A 85 23.67 -0.78 -10.95
C VAL A 85 24.82 -1.77 -11.20
N LYS A 86 25.04 -2.73 -10.31
CA LYS A 86 26.15 -3.70 -10.40
C LYS A 86 25.72 -5.08 -10.91
N LEU A 87 24.43 -5.31 -11.12
CA LEU A 87 23.87 -6.60 -11.47
C LEU A 87 23.09 -6.47 -12.79
N GLU A 88 23.15 -7.51 -13.60
CA GLU A 88 22.29 -7.65 -14.77
C GLU A 88 20.91 -8.12 -14.27
N VAL A 89 19.87 -7.37 -14.64
CA VAL A 89 18.48 -7.62 -14.22
C VAL A 89 17.62 -7.46 -15.46
N ASP A 90 17.23 -8.59 -16.05
CA ASP A 90 16.50 -8.60 -17.33
C ASP A 90 14.99 -8.75 -17.12
N ASP A 91 14.58 -9.35 -16.00
CA ASP A 91 13.18 -9.58 -15.66
C ASP A 91 12.86 -9.31 -14.18
N LEU A 92 11.58 -9.49 -13.82
CA LEU A 92 11.12 -9.32 -12.43
C LEU A 92 11.65 -10.41 -11.50
N ASP A 93 11.91 -11.62 -12.00
CA ASP A 93 12.45 -12.70 -11.19
C ASP A 93 13.87 -12.38 -10.77
N ASP A 94 14.66 -11.80 -11.65
CA ASP A 94 15.99 -11.26 -11.34
C ASP A 94 15.89 -10.13 -10.32
N LEU A 95 14.93 -9.21 -10.47
CA LEU A 95 14.70 -8.16 -9.48
C LEU A 95 14.39 -8.74 -8.08
N VAL A 96 13.54 -9.77 -8.01
CA VAL A 96 13.20 -10.48 -6.78
C VAL A 96 14.42 -11.17 -6.19
N LYS A 97 15.26 -11.83 -7.02
CA LYS A 97 16.52 -12.44 -6.59
C LYS A 97 17.45 -11.39 -6.00
N VAL A 98 17.59 -10.22 -6.64
CA VAL A 98 18.42 -9.12 -6.13
C VAL A 98 17.92 -8.66 -4.76
N VAL A 99 16.62 -8.41 -4.59
CA VAL A 99 16.05 -8.01 -3.29
C VAL A 99 16.32 -9.08 -2.23
N LYS A 100 16.06 -10.36 -2.52
CA LYS A 100 16.29 -11.47 -1.58
C LYS A 100 17.76 -11.58 -1.15
N ASN A 101 18.70 -11.41 -2.08
CA ASN A 101 20.14 -11.48 -1.80
C ASN A 101 20.63 -10.29 -0.96
N LEU A 102 20.08 -9.09 -1.18
CA LEU A 102 20.43 -7.89 -0.40
C LEU A 102 19.78 -7.84 0.97
N SER A 103 18.72 -8.61 1.18
CA SER A 103 17.94 -8.62 2.40
C SER A 103 18.56 -9.46 3.52
N THR A 104 19.89 -9.47 3.64
CA THR A 104 20.60 -10.22 4.69
C THR A 104 20.11 -9.84 6.10
N ASN A 105 19.66 -8.58 6.26
CA ASN A 105 19.04 -8.04 7.48
C ASN A 105 17.51 -7.84 7.38
N LYS A 106 16.84 -8.39 6.35
CA LYS A 106 15.38 -8.32 6.11
C LYS A 106 14.79 -6.91 5.93
N TYR A 107 15.58 -5.91 5.57
CA TYR A 107 15.09 -4.52 5.42
C TYR A 107 14.22 -4.29 4.17
N ASN A 108 14.53 -4.97 3.05
CA ASN A 108 13.72 -4.93 1.83
C ASN A 108 13.18 -6.34 1.56
N LEU A 109 11.87 -6.52 1.57
CA LEU A 109 11.25 -7.81 1.28
C LEU A 109 10.53 -7.72 -0.06
N ALA A 110 10.90 -8.61 -0.98
CA ALA A 110 10.19 -8.74 -2.24
C ALA A 110 8.83 -9.39 -2.00
N GLN A 111 7.77 -8.70 -2.41
CA GLN A 111 6.42 -9.20 -2.36
C GLN A 111 5.86 -9.32 -3.78
N THR A 112 5.83 -10.55 -4.28
CA THR A 112 5.26 -10.90 -5.59
C THR A 112 3.79 -11.25 -5.43
N ILE A 113 2.94 -10.74 -6.32
CA ILE A 113 1.52 -11.09 -6.39
C ILE A 113 1.33 -12.05 -7.56
N PHE A 114 0.73 -13.20 -7.28
CA PHE A 114 0.40 -14.20 -8.30
C PHE A 114 -1.12 -14.34 -8.41
N ASP A 115 -1.61 -14.71 -9.59
CA ASP A 115 -2.99 -15.12 -9.84
C ASP A 115 -3.25 -16.47 -9.16
N LYS A 116 -4.51 -16.87 -9.03
CA LYS A 116 -4.97 -18.23 -8.69
C LYS A 116 -4.32 -19.32 -9.56
N LYS A 117 -3.78 -18.97 -10.73
CA LYS A 117 -3.04 -19.85 -11.64
C LYS A 117 -1.51 -19.82 -11.46
N GLU A 118 -1.01 -19.20 -10.40
CA GLU A 118 0.43 -18.98 -10.11
C GLU A 118 1.20 -18.16 -11.16
N ASN A 119 0.50 -17.48 -12.07
CA ASN A 119 1.12 -16.52 -12.97
C ASN A 119 1.40 -15.21 -12.22
N GLN A 120 2.56 -14.58 -12.43
CA GLN A 120 2.80 -13.23 -11.90
C GLN A 120 1.78 -12.26 -12.48
N VAL A 121 1.03 -11.57 -11.61
CA VAL A 121 0.00 -10.63 -12.03
C VAL A 121 0.61 -9.24 -12.12
N TYR A 122 0.58 -8.68 -13.32
CA TYR A 122 0.82 -7.27 -13.55
C TYR A 122 -0.51 -6.53 -13.39
N LYS A 123 -0.65 -5.66 -12.38
CA LYS A 123 -1.79 -4.73 -12.36
C LYS A 123 -1.53 -3.65 -13.41
N GLU A 124 -2.19 -3.77 -14.55
CA GLU A 124 -2.32 -2.66 -15.51
C GLU A 124 -2.96 -1.47 -14.77
N GLN A 125 -2.51 -0.25 -15.06
CA GLN A 125 -3.05 0.96 -14.45
C GLN A 125 -4.53 1.10 -14.85
N VAL A 126 -5.44 0.69 -13.97
CA VAL A 126 -6.87 0.88 -14.20
C VAL A 126 -7.18 2.37 -14.05
N GLU A 127 -7.44 3.02 -15.17
CA GLU A 127 -7.91 4.41 -15.23
C GLU A 127 -9.37 4.43 -14.73
N ILE A 128 -9.60 4.94 -13.51
CA ILE A 128 -10.96 5.11 -12.98
C ILE A 128 -11.63 6.23 -13.78
N LYS A 129 -12.52 5.86 -14.70
CA LYS A 129 -13.41 6.81 -15.39
C LYS A 129 -14.73 6.88 -14.66
N ASP A 130 -15.08 8.11 -14.30
CA ASP A 130 -16.39 8.60 -13.86
C ASP A 130 -16.97 7.98 -12.59
N ILE A 131 -16.64 8.60 -11.45
CA ILE A 131 -17.44 8.49 -10.24
C ILE A 131 -18.65 9.40 -10.41
N ASN A 132 -19.74 8.87 -10.96
CA ASN A 132 -21.01 9.58 -10.94
C ASN A 132 -21.46 9.76 -9.48
N SER A 133 -21.69 11.03 -9.14
CA SER A 133 -22.13 11.48 -7.84
C SER A 133 -23.55 11.03 -7.54
N SER A 134 -23.71 10.05 -6.66
CA SER A 134 -24.95 9.90 -5.89
C SER A 134 -24.59 9.47 -4.47
N SER A 135 -24.61 10.47 -3.61
CA SER A 135 -24.56 10.39 -2.17
C SER A 135 -25.73 9.56 -1.63
N GLU A 136 -25.44 8.38 -1.08
CA GLU A 136 -26.33 7.75 -0.10
C GLU A 136 -25.50 6.91 0.87
N ILE A 137 -25.45 7.36 2.12
CA ILE A 137 -24.83 6.66 3.25
C ILE A 137 -25.79 5.53 3.65
N ILE A 138 -25.36 4.27 3.55
CA ILE A 138 -26.14 3.10 4.00
C ILE A 138 -25.30 2.33 5.03
N PRO A 139 -25.86 2.00 6.21
CA PRO A 139 -25.10 1.67 7.41
C PRO A 139 -24.55 0.24 7.46
N LEU A 140 -23.60 0.06 8.37
CA LEU A 140 -22.86 -1.16 8.67
C LEU A 140 -23.77 -2.24 9.29
N SER A 141 -24.20 -3.21 8.50
CA SER A 141 -24.60 -4.51 9.04
C SER A 141 -24.40 -5.61 8.00
N GLY A 142 -23.46 -6.52 8.28
CA GLY A 142 -23.39 -7.86 7.71
C GLY A 142 -23.28 -7.94 6.19
N LEU A 143 -22.11 -8.32 5.67
CA LEU A 143 -21.94 -8.73 4.28
C LEU A 143 -23.06 -9.71 3.88
N THR A 144 -23.95 -9.28 2.99
CA THR A 144 -25.03 -10.12 2.47
C THR A 144 -24.43 -11.23 1.61
N ALA A 145 -25.04 -12.42 1.62
CA ALA A 145 -24.57 -13.64 0.93
C ALA A 145 -24.20 -13.42 -0.56
N LEU A 146 -24.77 -12.40 -1.21
CA LEU A 146 -24.44 -12.01 -2.58
C LEU A 146 -22.99 -11.52 -2.75
N ARG A 147 -22.39 -10.89 -1.73
CA ARG A 147 -20.96 -10.47 -1.73
C ARG A 147 -19.99 -11.63 -1.51
N GLN A 148 -20.47 -12.77 -0.99
CA GLN A 148 -19.65 -13.97 -0.79
C GLN A 148 -19.47 -14.75 -2.10
N TRP A 149 -20.43 -14.64 -3.01
CA TRP A 149 -20.44 -15.35 -4.30
C TRP A 149 -19.49 -14.71 -5.33
N ASN A 150 -19.47 -13.37 -5.45
CA ASN A 150 -18.62 -12.65 -6.42
C ASN A 150 -17.10 -12.71 -6.12
N LEU A 151 -16.68 -13.10 -4.91
CA LEU A 151 -15.26 -13.22 -4.56
C LEU A 151 -14.63 -14.55 -5.02
N TYR A 152 -15.44 -15.58 -5.28
CA TYR A 152 -14.91 -16.93 -5.54
C TYR A 152 -15.08 -17.43 -6.96
N ASN A 153 -16.06 -16.97 -7.73
CA ASN A 153 -16.22 -17.41 -9.12
C ASN A 153 -16.56 -16.22 -10.03
N GLU A 154 -15.56 -15.83 -10.84
CA GLU A 154 -15.64 -14.98 -12.04
C GLU A 154 -16.14 -13.54 -11.77
N VAL A 155 -15.32 -12.50 -11.92
CA VAL A 155 -14.60 -12.05 -13.12
C VAL A 155 -13.31 -11.34 -12.72
#